data_AF-A0A9P1IBL0-F1
#
_entry.id   AF-A0A9P1IBL0-F1
#
_cell.length_a   1.000
_cell.length_b   1.000
_cell.length_c   1.000
_cell.angle_alpha   90.00
_cell.angle_beta   90.00
_cell.angle_gamma   90.00
#
_symmetry.space_group_name_H-M   'P 1'
#
loop_
_entity.id
_entity.type
_entity.pdbx_description
1 polymer ?
#
loop_
_entity_poly.entity_id
_entity_poly.type
_entity_poly.pdbx_seq_one_letter_code
_entity_poly.pdbx_strand_id
1 'polypeptide(L)'
;MKTCVNVAYSMWFEIGAAMIMTWPYEAGLVRIFDDSSKPPIGLETPISELDDTSQIAPLFFASFLIWHYITTLIGGMVIFVVERTIASFCFSDYEKKSRRFIAIGLLASSQIGAIFFASLTFFYFINLREAVFIGSLFVAFVIILFIFLYFYNTTLQAKLDFGSANFKNSNFYPLASKFQAAENARSLKLALNVVSLIFGFTILAIIMVIINAFHLFSKDVESLAISVFYAILTLNPLFFVPTAMMSIPEWRSAFLKTIPLLRHRVNPATSRVVAFRRMSQESELYFVQLRETWG
;
A
#
# COMPACT_ATOMS: atom_id res chain seq x y z
N MET A 1 -0.83 -12.60 -7.37
CA MET A 1 -2.00 -12.01 -6.70
C MET A 1 -2.38 -12.74 -5.42
N LYS A 2 -2.69 -14.05 -5.44
CA LYS A 2 -3.02 -14.82 -4.20
C LYS A 2 -1.98 -14.68 -3.08
N THR A 3 -0.69 -14.78 -3.40
CA THR A 3 0.41 -14.64 -2.43
C THR A 3 0.47 -13.26 -1.78
N CYS A 4 0.30 -12.18 -2.55
CA CYS A 4 0.31 -10.80 -2.03
C CYS A 4 -0.90 -10.53 -1.12
N VAL A 5 -2.07 -11.07 -1.48
CA VAL A 5 -3.29 -10.94 -0.68
C VAL A 5 -3.13 -11.69 0.65
N ASN A 6 -2.58 -12.90 0.62
CA ASN A 6 -2.31 -13.66 1.84
C ASN A 6 -1.33 -12.92 2.76
N VAL A 7 -0.25 -12.35 2.22
CA VAL A 7 0.68 -11.53 3.02
C VAL A 7 -0.04 -10.34 3.63
N ALA A 8 -0.84 -9.59 2.87
CA ALA A 8 -1.59 -8.45 3.41
C ALA A 8 -2.54 -8.85 4.56
N TYR A 9 -3.22 -10.00 4.46
CA TYR A 9 -4.02 -10.53 5.56
C TYR A 9 -3.18 -10.95 6.76
N SER A 10 -2.06 -11.65 6.53
CA SER A 10 -1.12 -12.04 7.60
C SER A 10 -0.59 -10.83 8.37
N MET A 11 -0.27 -9.72 7.68
CA MET A 11 0.16 -8.47 8.31
C MET A 11 -0.91 -7.87 9.22
N TRP A 12 -2.19 -8.01 8.87
CA TRP A 12 -3.26 -7.53 9.72
C TRP A 12 -3.44 -8.37 10.98
N PHE A 13 -3.30 -9.70 10.87
CA PHE A 13 -3.27 -10.56 12.07
C PHE A 13 -2.05 -10.27 12.94
N GLU A 14 -0.91 -9.93 12.34
CA GLU A 14 0.31 -9.57 13.04
C GLU A 14 0.13 -8.32 13.90
N ILE A 15 -0.38 -7.22 13.34
CA ILE A 15 -0.65 -6.01 14.11
C ILE A 15 -1.76 -6.25 15.15
N GLY A 16 -2.78 -7.04 14.84
CA GLY A 16 -3.81 -7.42 15.79
C GLY A 16 -3.26 -8.18 16.99
N ALA A 17 -2.33 -9.12 16.77
CA ALA A 17 -1.64 -9.84 17.83
C ALA A 17 -0.80 -8.89 18.70
N ALA A 18 -0.08 -7.95 18.09
CA ALA A 18 0.69 -6.95 18.81
C ALA A 18 -0.19 -6.09 19.72
N MET A 19 -1.36 -5.64 19.24
CA MET A 19 -2.30 -4.86 20.05
C MET A 19 -2.89 -5.65 21.22
N ILE A 20 -3.21 -6.93 21.01
CA ILE A 20 -3.68 -7.80 22.11
C ILE A 20 -2.60 -7.93 23.19
N MET A 21 -1.32 -7.95 22.80
CA MET A 21 -0.20 -8.01 23.73
C MET A 21 0.06 -6.68 24.45
N THR A 22 -0.12 -5.51 23.81
CA THR A 22 0.07 -4.21 24.47
C THR A 22 -1.13 -3.77 25.31
N TRP A 23 -2.34 -4.22 24.97
CA TRP A 23 -3.59 -3.77 25.59
C TRP A 23 -3.64 -3.89 27.13
N PRO A 24 -3.17 -4.98 27.79
CA PRO A 24 -3.18 -5.07 29.25
C PRO A 24 -2.33 -3.98 29.93
N TYR A 25 -1.28 -3.51 29.27
CA TYR A 25 -0.41 -2.45 29.77
C TYR A 25 -1.04 -1.07 29.56
N GLU A 26 -1.64 -0.85 28.39
CA GLU A 26 -2.36 0.40 28.08
C GLU A 26 -3.62 0.58 28.94
N ALA A 27 -4.35 -0.50 29.21
CA ALA A 27 -5.52 -0.51 30.09
C ALA A 27 -5.15 -0.39 31.59
N GLY A 28 -3.86 -0.41 31.93
CA GLY A 28 -3.37 -0.34 33.30
C GLY A 28 -3.68 -1.58 34.14
N LEU A 29 -4.00 -2.71 33.49
CA LEU A 29 -4.23 -4.01 34.14
C LEU A 29 -2.91 -4.61 34.64
N VAL A 30 -1.81 -4.37 33.91
CA VAL A 30 -0.45 -4.74 34.27
C VAL A 30 0.38 -3.47 34.40
N ARG A 31 0.92 -3.21 35.60
CA ARG A 31 1.78 -2.05 35.86
C ARG A 31 3.22 -2.52 36.01
N ILE A 32 4.08 -1.97 35.17
CA ILE A 32 5.51 -2.30 35.16
C ILE A 32 6.31 -1.39 36.11
N PHE A 33 5.77 -0.22 36.44
CA PHE A 33 6.35 0.71 37.41
C PHE A 33 5.37 0.90 38.58
N ASP A 34 5.86 0.78 39.81
CA ASP A 34 5.10 1.08 41.04
C ASP A 34 4.87 2.59 41.24
N ASP A 35 5.66 3.41 40.55
CA ASP A 35 5.64 4.86 40.70
C ASP A 35 4.75 5.52 39.63
N SER A 36 3.63 6.08 40.06
CA SER A 36 2.66 6.83 39.24
C SER A 36 3.23 8.08 38.55
N SER A 37 4.48 8.45 38.84
CA SER A 37 5.18 9.58 38.23
C SER A 37 5.88 9.25 36.90
N LYS A 38 6.10 7.96 36.58
CA LYS A 38 6.73 7.54 35.32
C LYS A 38 5.70 7.49 34.19
N PRO A 39 6.04 7.99 32.98
CA PRO A 39 5.11 7.98 31.87
C PRO A 39 4.69 6.54 31.51
N PRO A 40 3.44 6.34 31.03
CA PRO A 40 3.01 5.04 30.52
C PRO A 40 3.97 4.57 29.43
N ILE A 41 4.09 3.26 29.31
CA ILE A 41 5.04 2.63 28.40
C ILE A 41 4.74 3.07 26.97
N GLY A 42 5.66 3.87 26.42
CA GLY A 42 5.64 4.31 25.05
C GLY A 42 6.60 3.51 24.17
N LEU A 43 6.60 3.85 22.88
CA LEU A 43 7.41 3.27 21.82
C LEU A 43 8.94 3.35 22.05
N GLU A 44 9.38 4.13 23.04
CA GLU A 44 10.80 4.41 23.34
C GLU A 44 11.29 3.94 24.72
N THR A 45 10.52 3.18 25.48
CA THR A 45 10.95 2.79 26.84
C THR A 45 12.22 1.94 26.82
N PRO A 46 13.36 2.42 27.39
CA PRO A 46 14.61 1.67 27.38
C PRO A 46 14.55 0.48 28.34
N ILE A 47 14.96 -0.69 27.84
CA ILE A 47 14.83 -2.00 28.51
C ILE A 47 15.73 -2.10 29.76
N SER A 48 16.76 -1.26 29.88
CA SER A 48 17.75 -1.32 30.96
C SER A 48 17.24 -0.89 32.34
N GLU A 49 16.03 -0.35 32.44
CA GLU A 49 15.48 0.18 33.70
C GLU A 49 14.45 -0.75 34.39
N LEU A 50 14.25 -1.99 33.91
CA LEU A 50 13.14 -2.82 34.35
C LEU A 50 13.58 -4.16 34.98
N ASP A 51 13.13 -4.42 36.22
CA ASP A 51 13.59 -5.50 37.11
C ASP A 51 12.98 -6.90 36.82
N ASP A 52 11.88 -7.02 36.06
CA ASP A 52 11.20 -8.31 35.84
C ASP A 52 10.97 -8.62 34.35
N THR A 53 11.92 -9.35 33.76
CA THR A 53 11.97 -9.72 32.33
C THR A 53 10.72 -10.48 31.85
N SER A 54 10.03 -11.21 32.75
CA SER A 54 8.87 -12.03 32.41
C SER A 54 7.62 -11.19 32.10
N GLN A 55 7.43 -10.08 32.81
CA GLN A 55 6.29 -9.18 32.66
C GLN A 55 6.42 -8.25 31.46
N ILE A 56 7.60 -8.17 30.84
CA ILE A 56 7.91 -7.22 29.75
C ILE A 56 8.01 -7.94 28.40
N ALA A 57 8.25 -9.26 28.41
CA ALA A 57 8.39 -10.07 27.19
C ALA A 57 7.21 -9.91 26.19
N PRO A 58 5.93 -9.82 26.60
CA PRO A 58 4.83 -9.58 25.67
C PRO A 58 4.92 -8.20 24.98
N LEU A 59 5.28 -7.16 25.74
CA LEU A 59 5.45 -5.81 25.22
C LEU A 59 6.66 -5.73 24.26
N PHE A 60 7.73 -6.45 24.59
CA PHE A 60 8.92 -6.57 23.75
C PHE A 60 8.55 -7.19 22.39
N PHE A 61 7.92 -8.36 22.39
CA PHE A 61 7.49 -9.02 21.15
C PHE A 61 6.50 -8.15 20.36
N ALA A 62 5.57 -7.48 21.04
CA ALA A 62 4.63 -6.58 20.41
C ALA A 62 5.32 -5.40 19.69
N SER A 63 6.34 -4.79 20.29
CA SER A 63 7.15 -3.74 19.64
C SER A 63 7.77 -4.23 18.34
N PHE A 64 8.37 -5.43 18.32
CA PHE A 64 8.92 -6.00 17.09
C PHE A 64 7.86 -6.15 16.00
N LEU A 65 6.69 -6.70 16.35
CA LEU A 65 5.58 -6.87 15.41
C LEU A 65 5.05 -5.53 14.88
N ILE A 66 4.93 -4.50 15.72
CA ILE A 66 4.51 -3.16 15.30
C ILE A 66 5.51 -2.59 14.29
N TRP A 67 6.80 -2.67 14.58
CA TRP A 67 7.84 -2.18 13.67
C TRP A 67 7.89 -2.96 12.36
N HIS A 68 7.80 -4.29 12.42
CA HIS A 68 7.76 -5.14 11.23
C HIS A 68 6.55 -4.82 10.34
N TYR A 69 5.37 -4.63 10.95
CA TYR A 69 4.16 -4.21 10.27
C TYR A 69 4.31 -2.86 9.58
N ILE A 70 4.80 -1.84 10.30
CA ILE A 70 5.02 -0.48 9.76
C ILE A 70 5.98 -0.51 8.57
N THR A 71 7.12 -1.18 8.71
CA THR A 71 8.09 -1.28 7.62
C THR A 71 7.53 -2.08 6.44
N THR A 72 6.73 -3.12 6.70
CA THR A 72 6.06 -3.88 5.63
C THR A 72 5.04 -3.04 4.88
N LEU A 73 4.25 -2.19 5.56
CA LEU A 73 3.31 -1.28 4.89
C LEU A 73 4.03 -0.33 3.93
N ILE A 74 5.12 0.28 4.39
CA ILE A 74 5.95 1.19 3.60
C ILE A 74 6.63 0.42 2.44
N GLY A 75 7.20 -0.75 2.72
CA GLY A 75 7.82 -1.62 1.72
C GLY A 75 6.84 -2.09 0.66
N GLY A 76 5.58 -2.35 1.04
CA GLY A 76 4.49 -2.69 0.11
C GLY A 76 4.24 -1.59 -0.93
N MET A 77 4.33 -0.32 -0.53
CA MET A 77 4.22 0.81 -1.48
C MET A 77 5.38 0.82 -2.47
N VAL A 78 6.60 0.54 -2.01
CA VAL A 78 7.78 0.43 -2.89
C VAL A 78 7.61 -0.70 -3.88
N ILE A 79 7.25 -1.91 -3.41
CA ILE A 79 7.02 -3.06 -4.29
C ILE A 79 6.04 -2.66 -5.38
N PHE A 80 4.93 -2.02 -5.01
CA PHE A 80 3.91 -1.58 -5.95
C PHE A 80 4.48 -0.61 -6.99
N VAL A 81 5.17 0.45 -6.57
CA VAL A 81 5.75 1.44 -7.50
C VAL A 81 6.82 0.83 -8.39
N VAL A 82 7.70 -0.01 -7.85
CA VAL A 82 8.77 -0.69 -8.60
C VAL A 82 8.17 -1.68 -9.61
N GLU A 83 7.17 -2.46 -9.21
CA GLU A 83 6.50 -3.41 -10.10
C GLU A 83 5.79 -2.67 -11.24
N ARG A 84 5.08 -1.58 -10.95
CA ARG A 84 4.47 -0.72 -11.98
C ARG A 84 5.53 -0.09 -12.88
N THR A 85 6.68 0.32 -12.34
CA THR A 85 7.80 0.87 -13.12
C THR A 85 8.37 -0.16 -14.09
N ILE A 86 8.60 -1.40 -13.62
CA ILE A 86 9.05 -2.50 -14.47
C ILE A 86 8.02 -2.79 -15.56
N ALA A 87 6.72 -2.82 -15.23
CA ALA A 87 5.65 -3.02 -16.21
C ALA A 87 5.62 -1.90 -17.28
N SER A 88 5.86 -0.66 -16.88
CA SER A 88 5.92 0.49 -17.78
C SER A 88 7.14 0.50 -18.70
N PHE A 89 8.31 0.03 -18.24
CA PHE A 89 9.53 -0.02 -19.07
C PHE A 89 9.64 -1.30 -19.91
N CYS A 90 9.05 -2.40 -19.45
CA CYS A 90 9.12 -3.71 -20.13
C CYS A 90 7.88 -4.03 -20.99
N PHE A 91 7.12 -3.03 -21.44
CA PHE A 91 5.87 -3.25 -22.18
C PHE A 91 6.06 -4.21 -23.37
N SER A 92 7.11 -4.02 -24.19
CA SER A 92 7.36 -4.80 -25.43
C SER A 92 7.33 -6.33 -25.31
N ASP A 93 7.66 -6.89 -24.13
CA ASP A 93 7.73 -8.33 -23.88
C ASP A 93 6.94 -8.76 -22.63
N TYR A 94 5.98 -7.94 -22.19
CA TYR A 94 5.24 -8.20 -20.95
C TYR A 94 4.33 -9.44 -21.07
N GLU A 95 3.65 -9.64 -22.20
CA GLU A 95 2.74 -10.78 -22.42
C GLU A 95 3.46 -12.09 -22.78
N LYS A 96 4.68 -12.02 -23.32
CA LYS A 96 5.39 -13.20 -23.84
C LYS A 96 6.03 -14.05 -22.75
N LYS A 97 6.27 -13.49 -21.56
CA LYS A 97 6.97 -14.17 -20.46
C LYS A 97 6.24 -13.97 -19.15
N SER A 98 5.89 -15.07 -18.48
CA SER A 98 5.37 -15.00 -17.10
C SER A 98 6.48 -14.55 -16.15
N ARG A 99 6.35 -13.35 -15.58
CA ARG A 99 7.35 -12.74 -14.69
C ARG A 99 6.97 -12.81 -13.21
N ARG A 100 6.27 -13.88 -12.80
CA ARG A 100 5.86 -14.08 -11.40
C ARG A 100 7.04 -14.03 -10.42
N PHE A 101 8.23 -14.43 -10.86
CA PHE A 101 9.46 -14.37 -10.08
C PHE A 101 9.84 -12.93 -9.67
N ILE A 102 9.51 -11.90 -10.47
CA ILE A 102 9.77 -10.50 -10.12
C ILE A 102 8.93 -10.11 -8.91
N ALA A 103 7.62 -10.40 -8.94
CA ALA A 103 6.73 -10.11 -7.83
C ALA A 103 7.11 -10.90 -6.57
N ILE A 104 7.50 -12.17 -6.71
CA ILE A 104 7.95 -13.00 -5.58
C ILE A 104 9.28 -12.47 -5.02
N GLY A 105 10.23 -12.12 -5.89
CA GLY A 105 11.52 -11.58 -5.48
C GLY A 105 11.39 -10.25 -4.76
N LEU A 106 10.59 -9.32 -5.29
CA LEU A 106 10.28 -8.03 -4.66
C LEU A 106 9.61 -8.19 -3.29
N LEU A 107 8.66 -9.14 -3.19
CA LEU A 107 8.01 -9.46 -1.92
C LEU A 107 9.02 -10.03 -0.92
N ALA A 108 9.82 -11.01 -1.31
CA ALA A 108 10.83 -11.60 -0.45
C ALA A 108 11.87 -10.56 0.03
N SER A 109 12.38 -9.73 -0.88
CA SER A 109 13.35 -8.68 -0.52
C SER A 109 12.75 -7.64 0.42
N SER A 110 11.48 -7.27 0.23
CA SER A 110 10.80 -6.34 1.12
C SER A 110 10.58 -6.92 2.51
N GLN A 111 10.24 -8.20 2.62
CA GLN A 111 10.03 -8.86 3.92
C GLN A 111 11.36 -9.01 4.67
N ILE A 112 12.43 -9.40 3.98
CA ILE A 112 13.78 -9.44 4.56
C ILE A 112 14.19 -8.05 5.06
N GLY A 113 13.96 -7.01 4.26
CA GLY A 113 14.22 -5.63 4.64
C GLY A 113 13.38 -5.17 5.84
N ALA A 114 12.10 -5.55 5.90
CA ALA A 114 11.22 -5.22 7.01
C ALA A 114 11.68 -5.88 8.32
N ILE A 115 12.04 -7.17 8.28
CA ILE A 115 12.59 -7.89 9.44
C ILE A 115 13.89 -7.24 9.91
N PHE A 116 14.78 -6.89 8.98
CA PHE A 116 16.04 -6.24 9.30
C PHE A 116 15.83 -4.88 9.97
N PHE A 117 15.00 -4.01 9.38
CA PHE A 117 14.72 -2.69 9.96
C PHE A 117 14.00 -2.79 11.30
N ALA A 118 13.01 -3.67 11.42
CA ALA A 118 12.31 -3.92 12.69
C ALA A 118 13.29 -4.38 13.77
N SER A 119 14.27 -5.23 13.42
CA SER A 119 15.32 -5.66 14.35
C SER A 119 16.21 -4.49 14.79
N LEU A 120 16.60 -3.59 13.87
CA LEU A 120 17.40 -2.41 14.21
C LEU A 120 16.68 -1.49 15.20
N THR A 121 15.40 -1.22 14.97
CA THR A 121 14.61 -0.38 15.88
C THR A 121 14.31 -1.09 17.19
N PHE A 122 14.04 -2.39 17.14
CA PHE A 122 13.79 -3.23 18.31
C PHE A 122 14.99 -3.33 19.26
N PHE A 123 16.21 -3.45 18.73
CA PHE A 123 17.44 -3.41 19.52
C PHE A 123 17.94 -1.98 19.79
N TYR A 124 17.13 -0.96 19.48
CA TYR A 124 17.44 0.45 19.73
C TYR A 124 18.74 0.94 19.05
N PHE A 125 19.15 0.27 17.96
CA PHE A 125 20.20 0.78 17.07
C PHE A 125 19.75 1.99 16.26
N ILE A 126 18.42 2.15 16.13
CA ILE A 126 17.76 3.31 15.52
C ILE A 126 16.71 3.80 16.52
N ASN A 127 16.85 5.04 16.97
CA ASN A 127 15.89 5.66 17.88
C ASN A 127 14.63 6.11 17.13
N LEU A 128 13.52 6.42 17.82
CA LEU A 128 12.26 6.79 17.15
C LEU A 128 12.43 7.98 16.21
N ARG A 129 13.18 9.00 16.63
CA ARG A 129 13.45 10.20 15.82
C ARG A 129 14.13 9.85 14.50
N GLU A 130 15.11 8.96 14.54
CA GLU A 130 15.85 8.49 13.36
C GLU A 130 14.94 7.62 12.48
N ALA A 131 14.15 6.72 13.09
CA ALA A 131 13.20 5.88 12.38
C ALA A 131 12.14 6.71 11.64
N VAL A 132 11.60 7.75 12.29
CA VAL A 132 10.64 8.69 11.68
C VAL A 132 11.29 9.49 10.56
N PHE A 133 12.53 9.95 10.73
CA PHE A 133 13.24 10.69 9.69
C PHE A 133 13.48 9.80 8.45
N ILE A 134 14.01 8.59 8.64
CA ILE A 134 14.24 7.62 7.56
C ILE A 134 12.92 7.26 6.88
N GLY A 135 11.89 6.93 7.66
CA GLY A 135 10.56 6.59 7.14
C GLY A 135 9.94 7.72 6.32
N SER A 136 10.07 8.97 6.78
CA SER A 136 9.56 10.15 6.08
C SER A 136 10.26 10.38 4.74
N LEU A 137 11.60 10.27 4.69
CA LEU A 137 12.36 10.37 3.45
C LEU A 137 11.94 9.30 2.44
N PHE A 138 11.75 8.08 2.92
CA PHE A 138 11.39 6.95 2.08
C PHE A 138 9.97 7.08 1.52
N VAL A 139 9.01 7.49 2.35
CA VAL A 139 7.63 7.78 1.90
C VAL A 139 7.61 8.93 0.89
N ALA A 140 8.36 10.01 1.14
CA ALA A 140 8.46 11.12 0.20
C ALA A 140 9.03 10.67 -1.16
N PHE A 141 10.09 9.86 -1.16
CA PHE A 141 10.66 9.28 -2.36
C PHE A 141 9.65 8.44 -3.14
N VAL A 142 8.90 7.58 -2.46
CA VAL A 142 7.87 6.73 -3.08
C VAL A 142 6.74 7.55 -3.70
N ILE A 143 6.28 8.62 -3.03
CA ILE A 143 5.27 9.52 -3.56
C ILE A 143 5.77 10.20 -4.84
N ILE A 144 7.00 10.73 -4.82
CA ILE A 144 7.62 11.39 -5.98
C ILE A 144 7.72 10.41 -7.16
N LEU A 145 8.20 9.19 -6.92
CA LEU A 145 8.29 8.15 -7.95
C LEU A 145 6.91 7.79 -8.52
N PHE A 146 5.90 7.66 -7.67
CA PHE A 146 4.54 7.35 -8.13
C PHE A 146 3.98 8.48 -9.02
N ILE A 147 4.16 9.74 -8.61
CA ILE A 147 3.73 10.91 -9.40
C ILE A 147 4.46 10.94 -10.75
N PHE A 148 5.79 10.76 -10.74
CA PHE A 148 6.59 10.69 -11.96
C PHE A 148 6.09 9.58 -12.89
N LEU A 149 5.85 8.38 -12.36
CA LEU A 149 5.37 7.23 -13.12
C LEU A 149 3.98 7.49 -13.71
N TYR A 150 3.08 8.11 -12.96
CA TYR A 150 1.75 8.50 -13.43
C TYR A 150 1.83 9.47 -14.62
N PHE A 151 2.63 10.54 -14.50
CA PHE A 151 2.85 11.50 -15.59
C PHE A 151 3.56 10.86 -16.79
N TYR A 152 4.55 10.00 -16.56
CA TYR A 152 5.26 9.29 -17.63
C TYR A 152 4.32 8.43 -18.46
N ASN A 153 3.51 7.58 -17.81
CA ASN A 153 2.60 6.65 -18.51
C ASN A 153 1.47 7.38 -19.24
N THR A 154 0.91 8.43 -18.63
CA THR A 154 -0.14 9.24 -19.29
C THR A 154 0.41 10.00 -20.49
N THR A 155 1.63 10.54 -20.39
CA THR A 155 2.31 11.20 -21.51
C THR A 155 2.67 10.21 -22.62
N LEU A 156 3.16 9.02 -22.27
CA LEU A 156 3.49 7.97 -23.23
C LEU A 156 2.25 7.52 -24.01
N GLN A 157 1.13 7.31 -23.32
CA GLN A 157 -0.15 6.99 -23.96
C GLN A 157 -0.56 8.09 -24.96
N ALA A 158 -0.55 9.35 -24.53
CA ALA A 158 -0.90 10.47 -25.40
C ALA A 158 0.01 10.55 -26.64
N LYS A 159 1.33 10.35 -26.48
CA LYS A 159 2.28 10.33 -27.60
C LYS A 159 2.01 9.22 -28.60
N LEU A 160 1.66 8.02 -28.12
CA LEU A 160 1.33 6.89 -28.99
C LEU A 160 0.01 7.11 -29.75
N ASP A 161 -0.96 7.77 -29.13
CA ASP A 161 -2.23 8.14 -29.77
C ASP A 161 -2.02 9.22 -30.84
N PHE A 162 -1.29 10.30 -30.52
CA PHE A 162 -0.96 11.37 -31.47
C PHE A 162 -0.08 10.91 -32.63
N GLY A 163 0.94 10.07 -32.36
CA GLY A 163 1.80 9.51 -33.39
C GLY A 163 1.04 8.62 -34.38
N SER A 164 -0.02 7.94 -33.92
CA SER A 164 -0.91 7.14 -34.76
C SER A 164 -1.80 7.99 -35.67
N ALA A 165 -2.23 9.17 -35.21
CA ALA A 165 -3.09 10.07 -35.99
C ALA A 165 -2.31 10.81 -37.10
N ASN A 166 -1.02 11.12 -36.86
CA ASN A 166 -0.22 11.94 -37.78
C ASN A 166 0.67 11.13 -38.74
N PHE A 167 1.01 9.87 -38.44
CA PHE A 167 1.81 9.03 -39.33
C PHE A 167 0.99 7.87 -39.91
N LYS A 168 0.54 8.02 -41.17
CA LYS A 168 -0.05 6.93 -41.99
C LYS A 168 0.89 5.73 -42.20
N ASN A 169 2.19 5.87 -41.91
CA ASN A 169 3.20 4.81 -41.95
C ASN A 169 3.61 4.33 -40.54
N SER A 170 2.64 4.00 -39.68
CA SER A 170 2.88 3.71 -38.26
C SER A 170 3.53 2.34 -37.94
N ASN A 171 4.36 1.81 -38.85
CA ASN A 171 5.15 0.59 -38.62
C ASN A 171 6.18 0.71 -37.47
N PHE A 172 6.36 1.90 -36.90
CA PHE A 172 7.37 2.16 -35.87
C PHE A 172 6.97 1.66 -34.46
N TYR A 173 5.67 1.45 -34.20
CA TYR A 173 5.20 0.90 -32.91
C TYR A 173 4.22 -0.25 -33.13
N PRO A 174 4.59 -1.49 -32.73
CA PRO A 174 3.69 -2.64 -32.77
C PRO A 174 2.39 -2.35 -32.02
N LEU A 175 1.27 -2.82 -32.57
CA LEU A 175 -0.07 -2.62 -31.99
C LEU A 175 -0.14 -3.05 -30.50
N ALA A 176 0.54 -4.14 -30.16
CA ALA A 176 0.67 -4.63 -28.79
C ALA A 176 1.20 -3.56 -27.81
N SER A 177 2.19 -2.77 -28.24
CA SER A 177 2.79 -1.71 -27.41
C SER A 177 1.78 -0.60 -27.07
N LYS A 178 0.85 -0.28 -27.98
CA LYS A 178 -0.20 0.72 -27.75
C LYS A 178 -1.22 0.22 -26.73
N PHE A 179 -1.70 -1.01 -26.90
CA PHE A 179 -2.63 -1.64 -25.96
C PHE A 179 -2.04 -1.71 -24.55
N GLN A 180 -0.78 -2.10 -24.43
CA GLN A 180 -0.09 -2.18 -23.14
C GLN A 180 0.11 -0.82 -22.48
N ALA A 181 0.49 0.22 -23.24
CA ALA A 181 0.60 1.56 -22.70
C ALA A 181 -0.75 2.10 -22.20
N ALA A 182 -1.83 1.86 -22.96
CA ALA A 182 -3.18 2.23 -22.57
C ALA A 182 -3.66 1.46 -21.32
N GLU A 183 -3.35 0.16 -21.24
CA GLU A 183 -3.67 -0.67 -20.08
C GLU A 183 -2.90 -0.23 -18.83
N ASN A 184 -1.59 0.04 -18.95
CA ASN A 184 -0.75 0.52 -17.86
C ASN A 184 -1.22 1.87 -17.33
N ALA A 185 -1.52 2.84 -18.20
CA ALA A 185 -2.05 4.14 -17.80
C ALA A 185 -3.42 4.01 -17.11
N ARG A 186 -4.29 3.14 -17.62
CA ARG A 186 -5.58 2.83 -16.99
C ARG A 186 -5.40 2.16 -15.62
N SER A 187 -4.47 1.22 -15.49
CA SER A 187 -4.14 0.56 -14.23
C SER A 187 -3.61 1.55 -13.19
N LEU A 188 -2.79 2.51 -13.59
CA LEU A 188 -2.29 3.57 -12.70
C LEU A 188 -3.40 4.52 -12.26
N LYS A 189 -4.30 4.93 -13.17
CA LYS A 189 -5.47 5.75 -12.83
C LYS A 189 -6.39 5.05 -11.83
N LEU A 190 -6.55 3.75 -11.97
CA LEU A 190 -7.31 2.93 -11.03
C LEU A 190 -6.62 2.85 -9.67
N ALA A 191 -5.31 2.64 -9.68
CA ALA A 191 -4.50 2.57 -8.46
C ALA A 191 -4.45 3.91 -7.72
N LEU A 192 -4.54 5.05 -8.42
CA LEU A 192 -4.48 6.40 -7.84
C LEU A 192 -5.43 6.55 -6.65
N ASN A 193 -6.67 6.08 -6.73
CA ASN A 193 -7.63 6.19 -5.62
C ASN A 193 -7.17 5.42 -4.37
N VAL A 194 -6.67 4.20 -4.56
CA VAL A 194 -6.22 3.33 -3.45
C VAL A 194 -4.90 3.84 -2.87
N VAL A 195 -3.95 4.18 -3.73
CA VAL A 195 -2.62 4.67 -3.36
C VAL A 195 -2.71 6.03 -2.68
N SER A 196 -3.58 6.93 -3.12
CA SER A 196 -3.77 8.24 -2.48
C SER A 196 -4.31 8.10 -1.05
N LEU A 197 -5.22 7.14 -0.83
CA LEU A 197 -5.70 6.82 0.51
C LEU A 197 -4.59 6.26 1.39
N ILE A 198 -3.81 5.31 0.86
CA ILE A 198 -2.67 4.70 1.58
C ILE A 198 -1.63 5.77 1.95
N PHE A 199 -1.27 6.67 1.04
CA PHE A 199 -0.37 7.79 1.31
C PHE A 199 -0.96 8.75 2.35
N GLY A 200 -2.24 9.10 2.25
CA GLY A 200 -2.90 9.97 3.22
C GLY A 200 -2.85 9.42 4.65
N PHE A 201 -3.21 8.14 4.82
CA PHE A 201 -3.12 7.47 6.13
C PHE A 201 -1.68 7.39 6.64
N THR A 202 -0.70 7.15 5.76
CA THR A 202 0.71 7.04 6.14
C THR A 202 1.30 8.38 6.55
N ILE A 203 0.98 9.45 5.81
CA ILE A 203 1.37 10.82 6.18
C ILE A 203 0.77 11.20 7.53
N LEU A 204 -0.52 10.91 7.73
CA LEU A 204 -1.18 11.17 9.00
C LEU A 204 -0.53 10.40 10.15
N ALA A 205 -0.20 9.12 9.95
CA ALA A 205 0.52 8.31 10.93
C ALA A 205 1.89 8.92 11.26
N ILE A 206 2.67 9.30 10.24
CA ILE A 206 3.98 9.95 10.43
C ILE A 206 3.84 11.25 11.25
N ILE A 207 2.83 12.08 10.96
CA ILE A 207 2.58 13.31 11.73
C ILE A 207 2.34 12.99 13.22
N MET A 208 1.52 11.97 13.51
CA MET A 208 1.27 11.56 14.91
C MET A 208 2.56 11.10 15.61
N VAL A 209 3.43 10.36 14.91
CA VAL A 209 4.71 9.94 15.49
C VAL A 209 5.68 11.12 15.63
N ILE A 210 5.70 12.08 14.71
CA ILE A 210 6.51 13.32 14.82
C ILE A 210 6.11 14.12 16.07
N ILE A 211 4.80 14.29 16.32
CA ILE A 211 4.30 14.97 17.52
C ILE A 211 4.91 14.38 18.78
N ASN A 212 4.98 13.04 18.84
CA ASN A 212 5.52 12.30 19.98
C ASN A 212 7.06 12.32 20.04
N ALA A 213 7.74 12.05 18.92
CA ALA A 213 9.21 11.96 18.87
C ALA A 213 9.94 13.30 19.15
N PHE A 214 9.22 14.42 19.01
CA PHE A 214 9.76 15.77 19.22
C PHE A 214 9.11 16.52 20.38
N HIS A 215 8.16 15.90 21.10
CA HIS A 215 7.41 16.53 22.19
C HIS A 215 6.86 17.91 21.84
N LEU A 216 6.15 18.00 20.71
CA LEU A 216 5.75 19.30 20.13
C LEU A 216 4.59 19.98 20.86
N PHE A 217 3.84 19.26 21.69
CA PHE A 217 2.59 19.72 22.29
C PHE A 217 2.47 19.31 23.76
N SER A 218 1.31 19.56 24.39
CA SER A 218 1.06 19.10 25.75
C SER A 218 0.94 17.57 25.81
N LYS A 219 1.18 17.00 27.00
CA LYS A 219 1.10 15.55 27.24
C LYS A 219 -0.24 14.93 26.82
N ASP A 220 -1.35 15.66 26.99
CA ASP A 220 -2.68 15.20 26.58
C ASP A 220 -2.79 15.05 25.06
N VAL A 221 -2.19 15.98 24.31
CA VAL A 221 -2.17 15.94 22.84
C VAL A 221 -1.25 14.84 22.34
N GLU A 222 -0.11 14.62 22.99
CA GLU A 222 0.80 13.51 22.69
C GLU A 222 0.11 12.16 22.88
N SER A 223 -0.57 11.97 24.02
CA SER A 223 -1.35 10.77 24.32
C SER A 223 -2.47 10.53 23.30
N LEU A 224 -3.17 11.60 22.89
CA LEU A 224 -4.17 11.52 21.84
C LEU A 224 -3.54 11.14 20.49
N ALA A 225 -2.39 11.71 20.14
CA ALA A 225 -1.69 11.41 18.91
C ALA A 225 -1.24 9.94 18.82
N ILE A 226 -0.74 9.36 19.92
CA ILE A 226 -0.42 7.92 19.99
C ILE A 226 -1.69 7.07 19.80
N SER A 227 -2.80 7.44 20.44
CA SER A 227 -4.07 6.72 20.32
C SER A 227 -4.59 6.75 18.87
N VAL A 228 -4.50 7.90 18.21
CA VAL A 228 -4.87 8.08 16.79
C VAL A 228 -3.93 7.28 15.88
N PHE A 229 -2.63 7.24 16.17
CA PHE A 229 -1.66 6.43 15.45
C PHE A 229 -2.01 4.93 15.50
N TYR A 230 -2.30 4.40 16.68
CA TYR A 230 -2.73 2.99 16.81
C TYR A 230 -4.05 2.70 16.11
N ALA A 231 -5.02 3.63 16.18
CA ALA A 231 -6.27 3.50 15.44
C ALA A 231 -6.04 3.47 13.92
N ILE A 232 -5.11 4.30 13.41
CA ILE A 232 -4.72 4.29 12.00
C ILE A 232 -4.13 2.94 11.60
N LEU A 233 -3.19 2.41 12.38
CA LEU A 233 -2.52 1.13 12.05
C LEU A 233 -3.49 -0.06 12.03
N THR A 234 -4.44 -0.09 12.96
CA THR A 234 -5.35 -1.22 13.19
C THR A 234 -6.60 -1.18 12.30
N LEU A 235 -7.16 0.00 12.08
CA LEU A 235 -8.40 0.19 11.33
C LEU A 235 -8.17 0.40 9.83
N ASN A 236 -6.92 0.50 9.37
CA ASN A 236 -6.64 0.72 7.95
C ASN A 236 -7.32 -0.25 6.96
N PRO A 237 -7.61 -1.54 7.25
CA PRO A 237 -8.23 -2.41 6.26
C PRO A 237 -9.70 -2.04 6.03
N LEU A 238 -10.36 -1.45 7.03
CA LEU A 238 -11.73 -0.95 6.92
C LEU A 238 -11.85 0.18 5.89
N PHE A 239 -10.74 0.86 5.58
CA PHE A 239 -10.70 1.92 4.58
C PHE A 239 -10.09 1.43 3.26
N PHE A 240 -8.98 0.68 3.32
CA PHE A 240 -8.28 0.20 2.14
C PHE A 240 -9.08 -0.82 1.34
N VAL A 241 -9.72 -1.80 2.00
CA VAL A 241 -10.46 -2.86 1.32
C VAL A 241 -11.68 -2.28 0.58
N PRO A 242 -12.56 -1.48 1.20
CA PRO A 242 -13.67 -0.87 0.46
C PRO A 242 -13.20 0.04 -0.67
N THR A 243 -12.12 0.81 -0.47
CA THR A 243 -11.61 1.71 -1.52
C THR A 243 -11.06 0.93 -2.71
N ALA A 244 -10.34 -0.17 -2.48
CA ALA A 244 -9.89 -1.06 -3.54
C ALA A 244 -11.07 -1.71 -4.29
N MET A 245 -12.07 -2.20 -3.55
CA MET A 245 -13.28 -2.80 -4.15
C MET A 245 -14.08 -1.78 -4.96
N MET A 246 -14.21 -0.54 -4.47
CA MET A 246 -14.99 0.52 -5.13
C MET A 246 -14.27 1.13 -6.34
N SER A 247 -12.93 1.03 -6.40
CA SER A 247 -12.13 1.58 -7.49
C SER A 247 -12.37 0.82 -8.80
N ILE A 248 -12.49 -0.52 -8.74
CA ILE A 248 -12.69 -1.36 -9.93
C ILE A 248 -14.20 -1.55 -10.18
N PRO A 249 -14.77 -1.12 -11.33
CA PRO A 249 -16.21 -1.23 -11.60
C PRO A 249 -16.76 -2.66 -11.44
N GLU A 250 -16.01 -3.65 -11.91
CA GLU A 250 -16.35 -5.06 -11.84
C GLU A 250 -16.42 -5.52 -10.37
N TRP A 251 -15.41 -5.20 -9.55
CA TRP A 251 -15.37 -5.55 -8.12
C TRP A 251 -16.39 -4.76 -7.31
N ARG A 252 -16.59 -3.48 -7.61
CA ARG A 252 -17.61 -2.64 -7.00
C ARG A 252 -18.99 -3.27 -7.14
N SER A 253 -19.32 -3.73 -8.34
CA SER A 253 -20.61 -4.37 -8.59
C SER A 253 -20.79 -5.68 -7.81
N ALA A 254 -19.72 -6.46 -7.65
CA ALA A 254 -19.74 -7.69 -6.86
C ALA A 254 -19.83 -7.39 -5.36
N PHE A 255 -19.02 -6.46 -4.87
CA PHE A 255 -18.95 -6.02 -3.48
C PHE A 255 -20.28 -5.44 -2.99
N LEU A 256 -20.94 -4.59 -3.79
CA LEU A 256 -22.25 -4.03 -3.47
C LEU A 256 -23.37 -5.08 -3.46
N LYS A 257 -23.23 -6.20 -4.21
CA LYS A 257 -24.19 -7.32 -4.15
C LYS A 257 -24.06 -8.13 -2.85
N THR A 258 -22.85 -8.23 -2.30
CA THR A 258 -22.60 -8.91 -1.01
C THR A 258 -23.11 -8.12 0.19
N ILE A 259 -23.30 -6.80 0.08
CA ILE A 259 -23.84 -5.97 1.16
C ILE A 259 -25.38 -5.95 1.07
N PRO A 260 -26.11 -6.52 2.05
CA PRO A 260 -27.57 -6.65 1.99
C PRO A 260 -28.28 -5.31 1.76
N LEU A 261 -27.80 -4.25 2.43
CA LEU A 261 -28.38 -2.90 2.39
C LEU A 261 -28.16 -2.17 1.06
N LEU A 262 -27.16 -2.54 0.27
CA LEU A 262 -26.78 -1.85 -0.97
C LEU A 262 -27.09 -2.67 -2.24
N ARG A 263 -27.61 -3.89 -2.07
CA ARG A 263 -27.92 -4.82 -3.16
C ARG A 263 -28.87 -4.22 -4.21
N HIS A 264 -29.82 -3.39 -3.78
CA HIS A 264 -30.80 -2.73 -4.65
C HIS A 264 -30.21 -1.64 -5.56
N ARG A 265 -29.00 -1.14 -5.25
CA ARG A 265 -28.32 -0.12 -6.07
C ARG A 265 -27.54 -0.71 -7.24
N VAL A 266 -27.48 -2.04 -7.36
CA VAL A 266 -26.74 -2.72 -8.43
C VAL A 266 -27.72 -3.19 -9.49
N ASN A 267 -27.75 -2.51 -10.64
CA ASN A 267 -28.49 -3.00 -11.80
C ASN A 267 -27.63 -4.05 -12.56
N PRO A 268 -27.98 -5.35 -12.52
CA PRO A 268 -27.17 -6.41 -13.12
C PRO A 268 -27.08 -6.33 -14.64
N ALA A 269 -28.01 -5.61 -15.30
CA ALA A 269 -27.98 -5.38 -16.74
C ALA A 269 -26.85 -4.42 -17.14
N THR A 270 -26.61 -3.36 -16.36
CA THR A 270 -25.63 -2.32 -16.69
C THR A 270 -24.18 -2.85 -16.63
N SER A 271 -23.84 -3.67 -15.63
CA SER A 271 -22.49 -4.25 -15.53
C SER A 271 -22.17 -5.25 -16.65
N ARG A 272 -23.16 -6.07 -17.08
CA ARG A 272 -22.98 -6.98 -18.21
C ARG A 272 -22.87 -6.24 -19.53
N VAL A 273 -23.67 -5.21 -19.74
CA VAL A 273 -23.61 -4.38 -20.95
C VAL A 273 -22.29 -3.64 -21.04
N VAL A 274 -21.75 -3.10 -19.94
CA VAL A 274 -20.44 -2.42 -19.94
C VAL A 274 -19.31 -3.40 -20.23
N ALA A 275 -19.32 -4.60 -19.62
CA ALA A 275 -18.31 -5.62 -19.89
C ALA A 275 -18.37 -6.14 -21.34
N PHE A 276 -19.58 -6.42 -21.85
CA PHE A 276 -19.80 -6.88 -23.21
C PHE A 276 -19.41 -5.82 -24.25
N ARG A 277 -19.80 -4.55 -24.02
CA ARG A 277 -19.45 -3.43 -24.90
C ARG A 277 -17.96 -3.15 -24.92
N ARG A 278 -17.25 -3.34 -23.80
CA ARG A 278 -15.79 -3.23 -23.75
C ARG A 278 -15.14 -4.35 -24.57
N MET A 279 -15.59 -5.59 -24.39
CA MET A 279 -15.07 -6.75 -25.12
C MET A 279 -15.35 -6.64 -26.64
N SER A 280 -16.53 -6.12 -27.01
CA SER A 280 -16.88 -5.88 -28.40
C SER A 280 -16.05 -4.75 -29.01
N GLN A 281 -15.86 -3.62 -28.30
CA GLN A 281 -15.04 -2.51 -28.77
C GLN A 281 -13.56 -2.89 -28.92
N GLU A 282 -13.00 -3.66 -27.97
CA GLU A 282 -11.62 -4.16 -28.06
C GLU A 282 -11.45 -5.12 -29.25
N SER A 283 -12.42 -6.01 -29.48
CA SER A 283 -12.42 -6.92 -30.63
C SER A 283 -12.57 -6.18 -31.95
N GLU A 284 -13.48 -5.21 -32.02
CA GLU A 284 -13.80 -4.44 -33.21
C GLU A 284 -12.63 -3.53 -33.62
N LEU A 285 -11.95 -2.89 -32.65
CA LEU A 285 -10.70 -2.17 -32.88
C LEU A 285 -9.61 -3.09 -33.47
N TYR A 286 -9.49 -4.31 -32.94
CA TYR A 286 -8.53 -5.30 -33.43
C TYR A 286 -8.81 -5.67 -34.89
N PHE A 287 -10.08 -5.93 -35.25
CA PHE A 287 -10.47 -6.30 -36.62
C PHE A 287 -10.41 -5.13 -37.60
N VAL A 288 -10.74 -3.91 -37.17
CA VAL A 288 -10.60 -2.70 -38.00
C VAL A 288 -9.13 -2.48 -38.33
N GLN A 289 -8.24 -2.57 -37.35
CA GLN A 289 -6.81 -2.37 -37.57
C GLN A 289 -6.18 -3.50 -38.38
N LEU A 290 -6.62 -4.75 -38.20
CA LEU A 290 -6.20 -5.88 -39.04
C LEU A 290 -6.58 -5.65 -40.51
N ARG A 291 -7.78 -5.14 -40.76
CA ARG A 291 -8.25 -4.79 -42.11
C ARG A 291 -7.42 -3.66 -42.72
N GLU A 292 -7.01 -2.68 -41.93
CA GLU A 292 -6.12 -1.59 -42.37
C GLU A 292 -4.67 -2.04 -42.63
N THR A 293 -4.22 -3.16 -42.07
CA THR A 293 -2.85 -3.68 -42.32
C THR A 293 -2.77 -4.67 -43.47
N TRP A 294 -3.89 -5.27 -43.87
CA TRP A 294 -3.95 -6.34 -44.88
C TRP A 294 -4.68 -5.92 -46.18
N GLY A 295 -5.23 -4.71 -46.23
CA GLY A 295 -5.80 -4.09 -47.44
C GLY A 295 -4.98 -2.92 -47.93
#